data_AF-A0A7C7ED33-F1
#
_entry.id   AF-A0A7C7ED33-F1
#
_cell.length_a   1.000
_cell.length_b   1.000
_cell.length_c   1.000
_cell.angle_alpha   90.00
_cell.angle_beta   90.00
_cell.angle_gamma   90.00
#
_symmetry.space_group_name_H-M   'P 1'
#
loop_
_entity.id
_entity.type
_entity.pdbx_description
1 polymer ?
#
loop_
_entity_poly.entity_id
_entity_poly.type
_entity_poly.pdbx_seq_one_letter_code
_entity_poly.pdbx_strand_id
1 'polypeptide(L)'
;MWQCPKCGREFNKENQRHTCGEPPKTIDEYIAAQSEHIQPILHQVRDTLRAALPEAEERISWSMPTYWKKHNIIHFAAAKNHLGLYPGDKAILHFADRLKEWKTSKGAVQFPYNKPMPLNLIAEIAKWCYETGNHP
;
A
#
# COMPACT_ATOMS: atom_id res chain seq x y z
N MET A 1 21.74 8.62 24.80
CA MET A 1 20.50 8.59 24.00
C MET A 1 20.47 9.85 23.17
N TRP A 2 20.30 9.74 21.85
CA TRP A 2 20.23 10.89 20.95
C TRP A 2 18.77 11.18 20.60
N GLN A 3 18.37 12.44 20.60
CA GLN A 3 17.00 12.87 20.29
C GLN A 3 16.92 13.40 18.85
N CYS A 4 15.98 12.91 18.01
CA CYS A 4 15.78 13.48 16.66
C CYS A 4 15.38 14.96 16.81
N PRO A 5 16.15 15.93 16.29
CA PRO A 5 15.78 17.35 16.37
C PRO A 5 14.51 17.68 15.57
N LYS A 6 14.06 16.78 14.68
CA LYS A 6 12.83 16.95 13.89
C LYS A 6 11.58 16.33 14.52
N CYS A 7 11.67 15.29 15.36
CA CYS A 7 10.49 14.64 15.94
C CYS A 7 10.56 14.34 17.44
N GLY A 8 11.64 14.70 18.12
CA GLY A 8 11.76 14.55 19.57
C GLY A 8 11.90 13.11 20.09
N ARG A 9 11.87 12.09 19.21
CA ARG A 9 12.07 10.68 19.63
C ARG A 9 13.52 10.39 20.00
N GLU A 10 13.69 9.55 21.01
CA GLU A 10 14.99 9.10 21.51
C GLU A 10 15.43 7.82 20.83
N PHE A 11 16.71 7.76 20.49
CA PHE A 11 17.35 6.63 19.85
C PHE A 11 18.68 6.27 20.54
N ASN A 12 19.06 5.00 20.45
CA ASN A 12 20.30 4.51 21.03
C ASN A 12 21.54 4.94 20.24
N LYS A 13 21.38 5.31 18.96
CA LYS A 13 22.46 5.75 18.07
C LYS A 13 22.25 7.19 17.62
N GLU A 14 23.31 7.98 17.64
CA GLU A 14 23.33 9.32 17.04
C GLU A 14 23.03 9.24 15.54
N ASN A 15 22.19 10.15 15.05
CA ASN A 15 21.75 10.22 13.65
C ASN A 15 21.16 8.91 13.11
N GLN A 16 20.52 8.10 13.98
CA GLN A 16 19.86 6.87 13.55
C GLN A 16 18.86 7.19 12.43
N ARG A 17 18.97 6.48 11.29
CA ARG A 17 17.99 6.61 10.21
C ARG A 17 16.61 6.17 10.72
N HIS A 18 15.64 7.05 10.58
CA HIS A 18 14.24 6.79 10.87
C HIS A 18 13.37 7.83 10.17
N THR A 19 12.07 7.58 10.12
CA THR A 19 11.08 8.52 9.59
C THR A 19 10.65 9.45 10.71
N CYS A 20 11.18 10.68 10.81
CA CYS A 20 10.73 11.66 11.82
C CYS A 20 9.26 12.10 11.52
N GLY A 21 8.33 11.95 12.48
CA GLY A 21 6.89 12.26 12.34
C GLY A 21 5.99 11.26 13.09
N GLU A 22 4.73 11.64 13.37
CA GLU A 22 3.70 10.69 13.78
C GLU A 22 3.35 9.77 12.59
N PRO A 23 3.17 8.46 12.81
CA PRO A 23 2.66 7.59 11.75
C PRO A 23 1.24 8.05 11.37
N PRO A 24 0.88 7.99 10.07
CA PRO A 24 -0.44 8.38 9.63
C PRO A 24 -1.49 7.49 10.29
N LYS A 25 -2.58 8.09 10.75
CA LYS A 25 -3.71 7.41 11.39
C LYS A 25 -4.76 7.00 10.36
N THR A 26 -4.82 7.71 9.24
CA THR A 26 -5.79 7.49 8.15
C THR A 26 -5.09 7.38 6.80
N ILE A 27 -5.80 6.82 5.81
CA ILE A 27 -5.30 6.79 4.42
C ILE A 27 -5.16 8.21 3.86
N ASP A 28 -6.06 9.14 4.21
CA ASP A 28 -5.95 10.55 3.81
C ASP A 28 -4.64 11.18 4.30
N GLU A 29 -4.31 11.02 5.58
CA GLU A 29 -3.04 11.49 6.14
C GLU A 29 -1.83 10.83 5.47
N TYR A 30 -1.92 9.52 5.18
CA TYR A 30 -0.88 8.82 4.44
C TYR A 30 -0.64 9.42 3.07
N ILE A 31 -1.71 9.71 2.31
CA ILE A 31 -1.63 10.26 0.96
C ILE A 31 -1.11 11.71 1.01
N ALA A 32 -1.64 12.53 1.90
CA ALA A 32 -1.20 13.92 2.08
C ALA A 32 0.29 14.05 2.44
N ALA A 33 0.87 13.04 3.11
CA ALA A 33 2.29 13.00 3.43
C ALA A 33 3.19 12.60 2.25
N GLN A 34 2.64 12.16 1.11
CA GLN A 34 3.42 11.79 -0.07
C GLN A 34 3.73 13.00 -0.95
N SER A 35 4.72 12.86 -1.82
CA SER A 35 5.05 13.89 -2.83
C SER A 35 3.83 14.21 -3.70
N GLU A 36 3.62 15.49 -4.01
CA GLU A 36 2.43 16.00 -4.72
C GLU A 36 2.12 15.25 -6.02
N HIS A 37 3.14 14.87 -6.79
CA HIS A 37 2.97 14.13 -8.05
C HIS A 37 2.50 12.67 -7.86
N ILE A 38 2.62 12.11 -6.65
CA ILE A 38 2.19 10.74 -6.32
C ILE A 38 0.77 10.72 -5.73
N GLN A 39 0.33 11.80 -5.09
CA GLN A 39 -0.99 11.85 -4.43
C GLN A 39 -2.15 11.51 -5.39
N PRO A 40 -2.21 12.04 -6.63
CA PRO A 40 -3.29 11.71 -7.56
C PRO A 40 -3.35 10.21 -7.88
N ILE A 41 -2.19 9.56 -8.02
CA ILE A 41 -2.10 8.12 -8.29
C ILE A 41 -2.65 7.32 -7.10
N LEU A 42 -2.31 7.72 -5.87
CA LEU A 42 -2.80 7.04 -4.68
C LEU A 42 -4.30 7.23 -4.47
N HIS A 43 -4.83 8.41 -4.78
CA HIS A 43 -6.27 8.64 -4.78
C HIS A 43 -6.98 7.73 -5.80
N GLN A 44 -6.46 7.61 -7.03
CA GLN A 44 -7.01 6.68 -8.02
C GLN A 44 -7.06 5.23 -7.53
N VAL A 45 -5.97 4.76 -6.90
CA VAL A 45 -5.90 3.40 -6.34
C VAL A 45 -6.88 3.23 -5.19
N ARG A 46 -6.96 4.19 -4.27
CA ARG A 46 -7.90 4.17 -3.14
C ARG A 46 -9.34 4.14 -3.63
N ASP A 47 -9.72 5.01 -4.58
CA ASP A 47 -11.08 5.06 -5.10
C ASP A 47 -11.43 3.76 -5.85
N THR A 48 -10.47 3.19 -6.59
CA THR A 48 -10.62 1.88 -7.23
C THR A 48 -10.87 0.78 -6.21
N LEU A 49 -10.10 0.75 -5.11
CA LEU A 49 -10.25 -0.25 -4.07
C LEU A 49 -11.54 -0.07 -3.26
N ARG A 50 -11.95 1.17 -2.97
CA ARG A 50 -13.22 1.47 -2.30
C ARG A 50 -14.41 1.02 -3.15
N ALA A 51 -14.37 1.25 -4.46
CA ALA A 51 -15.40 0.76 -5.38
C ALA A 51 -15.40 -0.77 -5.50
N ALA A 52 -14.22 -1.40 -5.45
CA ALA A 52 -14.07 -2.84 -5.52
C ALA A 52 -14.50 -3.56 -4.22
N LEU A 53 -14.32 -2.90 -3.07
CA LEU A 53 -14.52 -3.44 -1.74
C LEU A 53 -15.46 -2.53 -0.90
N PRO A 54 -16.73 -2.36 -1.30
CA PRO A 54 -17.64 -1.39 -0.67
C PRO A 54 -17.94 -1.68 0.80
N GLU A 55 -17.72 -2.92 1.25
CA GLU A 55 -17.93 -3.34 2.64
C GLU A 55 -16.66 -3.36 3.49
N ALA A 56 -15.50 -3.05 2.90
CA ALA A 56 -14.22 -3.07 3.61
C ALA A 56 -13.94 -1.73 4.29
N GLU A 57 -13.38 -1.80 5.49
CA GLU A 57 -12.91 -0.64 6.24
C GLU A 57 -11.53 -0.21 5.76
N GLU A 58 -11.33 1.10 5.66
CA GLU A 58 -10.02 1.71 5.41
C GLU A 58 -9.27 1.92 6.71
N ARG A 59 -8.01 1.47 6.77
CA ARG A 59 -7.14 1.67 7.94
C ARG A 59 -5.68 1.79 7.57
N ILE A 60 -4.86 2.17 8.55
CA ILE A 60 -3.41 2.03 8.46
C ILE A 60 -2.97 0.77 9.21
N SER A 61 -2.24 -0.11 8.53
CA SER A 61 -1.62 -1.30 9.14
C SER A 61 -0.21 -1.44 8.60
N TRP A 62 0.75 -1.71 9.49
CA TRP A 62 2.18 -1.73 9.15
C TRP A 62 2.66 -0.45 8.42
N SER A 63 2.10 0.70 8.80
CA SER A 63 2.34 2.01 8.17
C SER A 63 1.87 2.11 6.70
N MET A 64 0.96 1.24 6.26
CA MET A 64 0.44 1.21 4.90
C MET A 64 -1.09 1.34 4.88
N PRO A 65 -1.65 2.07 3.90
CA PRO A 65 -3.05 1.97 3.52
C PRO A 65 -3.50 0.52 3.33
N THR A 66 -4.59 0.17 3.99
CA THR A 66 -5.09 -1.20 4.11
C THR A 66 -6.60 -1.22 4.02
N TYR A 67 -7.14 -2.15 3.22
CA TYR A 67 -8.55 -2.52 3.25
C TYR A 67 -8.73 -3.76 4.12
N TRP A 68 -9.71 -3.71 5.01
CA TRP A 68 -9.91 -4.75 6.03
C TRP A 68 -11.39 -5.12 6.17
N LYS A 69 -11.67 -6.42 6.32
CA LYS A 69 -12.97 -6.92 6.80
C LYS A 69 -12.74 -8.21 7.56
N LYS A 70 -12.76 -8.16 8.89
CA LYS A 70 -12.35 -9.25 9.82
C LYS A 70 -10.86 -9.62 9.74
N HIS A 71 -10.27 -9.63 8.55
CA HIS A 71 -8.85 -9.78 8.25
C HIS A 71 -8.39 -8.73 7.22
N ASN A 72 -7.08 -8.58 7.05
CA ASN A 72 -6.51 -7.70 6.02
C ASN A 72 -6.84 -8.26 4.64
N ILE A 73 -7.44 -7.48 3.75
CA ILE A 73 -7.76 -7.96 2.40
C ILE A 73 -6.60 -7.64 1.46
N ILE A 74 -6.14 -6.39 1.48
CA ILE A 74 -5.09 -5.90 0.58
C ILE A 74 -4.47 -4.64 1.14
N HIS A 75 -3.17 -4.45 0.86
CA HIS A 75 -2.44 -3.22 1.20
C HIS A 75 -1.88 -2.57 -0.06
N PHE A 76 -1.66 -1.26 0.00
CA PHE A 76 -0.85 -0.55 -0.98
C PHE A 76 0.06 0.45 -0.29
N ALA A 77 1.21 0.74 -0.91
CA ALA A 77 2.15 1.72 -0.41
C ALA A 77 2.88 2.43 -1.55
N ALA A 78 3.18 3.71 -1.34
CA ALA A 78 4.05 4.48 -2.22
C ALA A 78 5.52 4.12 -1.95
N ALA A 79 6.21 3.66 -2.97
CA ALA A 79 7.67 3.67 -3.01
C ALA A 79 8.17 4.80 -3.91
N LYS A 80 9.49 5.01 -3.96
CA LYS A 80 10.10 6.12 -4.71
C LYS A 80 9.70 6.16 -6.20
N ASN A 81 9.64 5.00 -6.85
CA ASN A 81 9.45 4.90 -8.32
C ASN A 81 8.23 4.06 -8.72
N HIS A 82 7.50 3.48 -7.76
CA HIS A 82 6.39 2.58 -8.03
C HIS A 82 5.39 2.57 -6.87
N LEU A 83 4.16 2.18 -7.18
CA LEU A 83 3.19 1.72 -6.21
C LEU A 83 3.47 0.25 -5.89
N GLY A 84 3.63 -0.09 -4.61
CA GLY A 84 3.58 -1.47 -4.14
C GLY A 84 2.15 -1.87 -3.84
N LEU A 85 1.70 -3.01 -4.37
CA LEU A 85 0.45 -3.67 -3.98
C LEU A 85 0.79 -5.00 -3.30
N TYR A 86 0.15 -5.28 -2.17
CA TYR A 86 0.44 -6.44 -1.33
C TYR A 86 -0.84 -7.26 -1.09
N PRO A 87 -1.19 -8.16 -2.04
CA PRO A 87 -2.39 -8.98 -1.95
C PRO A 87 -2.17 -10.36 -1.32
N GLY A 88 -0.93 -10.68 -0.89
CA GLY A 88 -0.58 -12.01 -0.40
C GLY A 88 -0.13 -12.96 -1.51
N ASP A 89 0.42 -14.11 -1.13
CA ASP A 89 1.14 -15.00 -2.05
C ASP A 89 0.24 -15.77 -3.00
N LYS A 90 -0.91 -16.24 -2.51
CA LYS A 90 -1.91 -16.91 -3.33
C LYS A 90 -2.47 -16.02 -4.43
N ALA A 91 -2.61 -14.71 -4.17
CA ALA A 91 -3.03 -13.76 -5.20
C ALA A 91 -1.95 -13.58 -6.27
N ILE A 92 -0.67 -13.45 -5.88
CA ILE A 92 0.42 -13.38 -6.86
C ILE A 92 0.47 -14.63 -7.74
N LEU A 93 0.25 -15.81 -7.17
CA LEU A 93 0.19 -17.07 -7.92
C LEU A 93 -1.03 -17.12 -8.85
N HIS A 94 -2.21 -16.76 -8.37
CA HIS A 94 -3.45 -16.79 -9.15
C HIS A 94 -3.40 -15.84 -10.37
N PHE A 95 -2.84 -14.64 -10.19
CA PHE A 95 -2.76 -13.62 -11.23
C PHE A 95 -1.44 -13.66 -12.02
N ALA A 96 -0.59 -14.69 -11.85
CA ALA A 96 0.77 -14.74 -12.40
C ALA A 96 0.83 -14.44 -13.91
N ASP A 97 -0.09 -14.99 -14.70
CA ASP A 97 -0.12 -14.76 -16.16
C ASP A 97 -0.38 -13.30 -16.54
N ARG A 98 -1.19 -12.59 -15.75
CA ARG A 98 -1.50 -11.16 -15.95
C ARG A 98 -0.46 -10.25 -15.32
N LEU A 99 0.41 -10.80 -14.48
CA LEU A 99 1.45 -10.08 -13.78
C LEU A 99 2.81 -10.12 -14.50
N LYS A 100 2.94 -10.82 -15.63
CA LYS A 100 4.20 -11.04 -16.36
C LYS A 100 4.98 -9.78 -16.72
N GLU A 101 4.28 -8.67 -16.95
CA GLU A 101 4.89 -7.38 -17.34
C GLU A 101 5.34 -6.53 -16.13
N TRP A 102 5.03 -6.99 -14.92
CA TRP A 102 5.28 -6.27 -13.67
C TRP A 102 6.29 -7.00 -12.82
N LYS A 103 7.05 -6.26 -12.02
CA LYS A 103 7.97 -6.87 -11.06
C LYS A 103 7.17 -7.40 -9.87
N THR A 104 7.29 -8.69 -9.60
CA THR A 104 6.62 -9.37 -8.48
C THR A 104 7.63 -9.92 -7.45
N SER A 105 7.13 -10.20 -6.26
CA SER A 105 7.78 -11.02 -5.23
C SER A 105 6.74 -11.99 -4.67
N LYS A 106 7.10 -12.80 -3.67
CA LYS A 106 6.21 -13.84 -3.11
C LYS A 106 4.80 -13.31 -2.80
N GLY A 107 4.65 -12.10 -2.26
CA GLY A 107 3.34 -11.54 -1.87
C GLY A 107 3.10 -10.10 -2.32
N ALA A 108 3.83 -9.62 -3.33
CA ALA A 108 3.71 -8.24 -3.80
C ALA A 108 3.91 -8.09 -5.31
N VAL A 109 3.34 -7.03 -5.86
CA VAL A 109 3.60 -6.54 -7.22
C VAL A 109 3.95 -5.05 -7.17
N GLN A 110 4.86 -4.62 -8.03
CA GLN A 110 5.27 -3.23 -8.19
C GLN A 110 4.73 -2.67 -9.50
N PHE A 111 3.96 -1.58 -9.42
CA PHE A 111 3.45 -0.83 -10.56
C PHE A 111 4.23 0.49 -10.71
N PRO A 112 5.17 0.60 -11.67
CA PRO A 112 5.95 1.81 -11.89
C PRO A 112 5.07 3.02 -12.21
N TYR A 113 5.40 4.19 -11.65
CA TYR A 113 4.63 5.43 -11.90
C TYR A 113 4.79 5.98 -13.33
N ASN A 114 5.77 5.50 -14.09
CA ASN A 114 6.00 5.89 -15.48
C ASN A 114 5.15 5.11 -16.49
N LYS A 115 4.23 4.27 -16.02
CA LYS A 115 3.25 3.54 -16.82
C LYS A 115 1.83 3.87 -16.30
N PRO A 116 0.79 3.77 -17.15
CA PRO A 116 -0.59 3.86 -16.67
C PRO A 116 -0.85 2.85 -15.55
N MET A 117 -1.49 3.30 -14.47
CA MET A 117 -1.82 2.43 -13.35
C MET A 117 -2.87 1.40 -13.79
N PRO A 118 -2.66 0.08 -13.61
CA PRO A 118 -3.58 -0.94 -14.10
C PRO A 118 -4.78 -1.10 -13.14
N LEU A 119 -5.61 -0.06 -13.03
CA LEU A 119 -6.70 0.03 -12.06
C LEU A 119 -7.68 -1.16 -12.14
N ASN A 120 -8.01 -1.62 -13.34
CA ASN A 120 -8.86 -2.81 -13.52
C ASN A 120 -8.24 -4.06 -12.88
N LEU A 121 -6.94 -4.30 -13.11
CA LEU A 121 -6.24 -5.44 -12.50
C LEU A 121 -6.17 -5.31 -10.97
N ILE A 122 -5.95 -4.10 -10.44
CA ILE A 122 -5.96 -3.83 -9.00
C ILE A 122 -7.33 -4.16 -8.38
N ALA A 123 -8.41 -3.73 -9.02
CA ALA A 123 -9.77 -4.02 -8.57
C ALA A 123 -10.07 -5.53 -8.58
N GLU A 124 -9.66 -6.24 -9.65
CA GLU A 124 -9.87 -7.68 -9.77
C GLU A 124 -9.09 -8.48 -8.72
N ILE A 125 -7.83 -8.11 -8.46
CA ILE A 125 -7.03 -8.72 -7.38
C ILE A 125 -7.72 -8.51 -6.03
N ALA A 126 -8.13 -7.28 -5.72
CA ALA A 126 -8.77 -6.95 -4.45
C ALA A 126 -10.06 -7.74 -4.23
N LYS A 127 -10.94 -7.80 -5.24
CA LYS A 127 -12.18 -8.59 -5.19
C LYS A 127 -11.90 -10.07 -4.98
N TRP A 128 -10.94 -10.62 -5.72
CA TRP A 128 -10.59 -12.03 -5.58
C TRP A 128 -10.05 -12.35 -4.17
N CYS A 129 -9.19 -11.51 -3.60
CA CYS A 129 -8.73 -11.66 -2.22
C CYS A 129 -9.90 -11.67 -1.23
N TYR A 130 -10.85 -10.75 -1.41
CA TYR A 130 -12.04 -10.63 -0.58
C TYR A 130 -12.97 -11.84 -0.67
N GLU A 131 -13.30 -12.28 -1.89
CA GLU A 131 -14.22 -13.39 -2.16
C GLU A 131 -13.67 -14.74 -1.72
N THR A 132 -12.36 -14.94 -1.88
CA THR A 132 -11.72 -16.23 -1.58
C THR A 132 -11.19 -16.31 -0.14
N GLY A 133 -11.19 -15.19 0.59
CA GLY A 133 -10.58 -15.10 1.92
C GLY A 133 -9.07 -15.30 1.91
N ASN A 134 -8.42 -15.22 0.75
CA ASN A 134 -6.97 -15.28 0.63
C ASN A 134 -6.40 -13.90 0.90
N HIS A 135 -5.84 -13.75 2.10
CA HIS A 135 -5.30 -12.51 2.60
C HIS A 135 -3.77 -12.51 2.63
N PRO A 136 -3.15 -11.32 2.72
CA PRO A 136 -1.73 -11.15 3.01
C PRO A 136 -1.27 -11.80 4.32
#